data_AF-A0A1B0CVH5-F1
#
_entry.id   AF-A0A1B0CVH5-F1
#
_cell.length_a   1.000
_cell.length_b   1.000
_cell.length_c   1.000
_cell.angle_alpha   90.00
_cell.angle_beta   90.00
_cell.angle_gamma   90.00
#
_symmetry.space_group_name_H-M   'P 1'
#
loop_
_entity.id
_entity.type
_entity.pdbx_description
1 polymer ?
#
loop_
_entity_poly.entity_id
_entity_poly.type
_entity_poly.pdbx_seq_one_letter_code
_entity_poly.pdbx_strand_id
1 'polypeptide(L)'
;MRSFSLFLILILLMVGSDGVYRYKRRERCPKVKAMRNFELSEMMGHWFVIQYFASTEEAPEYSCMRSVFSFSHDDLTVTMNFTYIYADDPFHEIQQGNITWIIPDFATSAHWVHAEDIYEGIYNTYIIDTDYKSWTLIMHCAEKTKDPPRYLSALLLSREQQLGVNVINFLREKLPRYDIDISFMFPIDQGKCDESGSKSTGLGVEQPMKVTMNFTYIYADDPFHEIQQGNITWIIPDFATSAHWVHAEDIYEGIYNTYIIDTDYKSWTLIMHCAEKTKDPPRYLSALLLSREQQLGVNVINFLREKLPRYDIDISFMFPIDQGKCDESGSKSTGLGVEQPMKVIHK
;
A
#
# COMPACT_ATOMS: atom_id res chain seq x y z
N MET A 1 35.70 5.11 -48.66
CA MET A 1 35.37 4.23 -47.51
C MET A 1 35.63 4.84 -46.13
N ARG A 2 36.54 5.82 -45.94
CA ARG A 2 36.79 6.45 -44.61
C ARG A 2 35.68 7.38 -44.07
N SER A 3 34.84 7.94 -44.95
CA SER A 3 33.78 8.89 -44.57
C SER A 3 32.52 8.21 -43.96
N PHE A 4 32.21 6.97 -44.35
CA PHE A 4 31.06 6.23 -43.83
C PHE A 4 31.25 5.80 -42.36
N SER A 5 32.50 5.51 -41.97
CA SER A 5 32.83 5.06 -40.60
C SER A 5 32.65 6.17 -39.56
N LEU A 6 32.93 7.44 -39.93
CA LEU A 6 32.74 8.59 -39.05
C LEU A 6 31.26 8.91 -38.83
N PHE A 7 30.42 8.72 -39.86
CA PHE A 7 28.98 8.96 -39.77
C PHE A 7 28.28 7.93 -38.85
N LEU A 8 28.72 6.67 -38.88
CA LEU A 8 28.18 5.61 -38.02
C LEU A 8 28.51 5.85 -36.53
N ILE A 9 29.73 6.32 -36.23
CA ILE A 9 30.16 6.66 -34.86
C ILE A 9 29.38 7.85 -34.31
N LEU A 10 29.10 8.86 -35.16
CA LEU A 10 28.31 10.03 -34.75
C LEU A 10 26.85 9.66 -34.43
N ILE A 11 26.25 8.75 -35.21
CA ILE A 11 24.89 8.25 -34.96
C ILE A 11 24.83 7.44 -33.65
N LEU A 12 25.82 6.58 -33.39
CA LEU A 12 25.90 5.81 -32.14
C LEU A 12 26.07 6.70 -30.89
N LEU A 13 26.83 7.80 -30.99
CA LEU A 13 26.98 8.76 -29.89
C LEU A 13 25.69 9.54 -29.60
N MET A 14 24.89 9.86 -30.62
CA MET A 14 23.62 10.58 -30.46
C MET A 14 22.50 9.69 -29.90
N VAL A 15 22.51 8.39 -30.20
CA VAL A 15 21.53 7.42 -29.66
C VAL A 15 21.84 7.07 -28.19
N GLY A 16 23.11 7.09 -27.78
CA GLY A 16 23.53 6.80 -26.40
C GLY A 16 23.21 7.92 -25.38
N SER A 17 23.14 9.18 -25.81
CA SER A 17 22.91 10.31 -24.89
C SER A 17 21.46 10.42 -24.41
N ASP A 18 20.48 10.11 -25.26
CA ASP A 18 19.05 10.24 -24.91
C ASP A 18 18.62 9.23 -23.85
N GLY A 19 19.15 8.00 -23.88
CA GLY A 19 18.85 6.97 -22.89
C GLY A 19 19.36 7.32 -21.49
N VAL A 20 20.62 7.76 -21.38
CA VAL A 20 21.23 8.18 -20.11
C VAL A 20 20.58 9.45 -19.56
N TYR A 21 20.22 10.39 -20.44
CA TYR A 21 19.53 11.61 -20.04
C TYR A 21 18.10 11.35 -19.54
N ARG A 22 17.34 10.46 -20.21
CA ARG A 22 16.02 10.02 -19.76
C ARG A 22 16.07 9.27 -18.42
N TYR A 23 17.07 8.42 -18.22
CA TYR A 23 17.26 7.68 -16.96
C TYR A 23 17.50 8.63 -15.78
N LYS A 24 18.46 9.56 -15.89
CA LYS A 24 18.72 10.59 -14.86
C LYS A 24 17.52 11.50 -14.60
N ARG A 25 16.69 11.75 -15.61
CA ARG A 25 15.46 12.55 -15.43
C ARG A 25 14.50 11.86 -14.47
N ARG A 26 14.43 10.53 -14.45
CA ARG A 26 13.52 9.75 -13.61
C ARG A 26 13.92 9.67 -12.14
N GLU A 27 15.15 10.04 -11.78
CA GLU A 27 15.63 9.97 -10.39
C GLU A 27 15.20 11.17 -9.53
N ARG A 28 14.98 12.34 -10.13
CA ARG A 28 14.74 13.61 -9.40
C ARG A 28 13.41 14.22 -9.73
N CYS A 29 12.79 14.91 -8.80
CA CYS A 29 11.53 15.61 -9.05
C CYS A 29 11.68 16.65 -10.17
N PRO A 30 10.72 16.74 -11.11
CA PRO A 30 10.75 17.78 -12.13
C PRO A 30 10.61 19.15 -11.45
N LYS A 31 11.15 20.20 -12.07
CA LYS A 31 10.92 21.57 -11.58
C LYS A 31 9.46 21.96 -11.83
N VAL A 32 8.66 21.93 -10.77
CA VAL A 32 7.22 22.18 -10.83
C VAL A 32 6.95 23.67 -10.76
N LYS A 33 6.04 24.16 -11.60
CA LYS A 33 5.50 25.52 -11.48
C LYS A 33 4.13 25.43 -10.81
N ALA A 34 4.11 25.64 -9.50
CA ALA A 34 2.87 25.77 -8.74
C ALA A 34 2.08 27.01 -9.18
N MET A 35 0.77 26.99 -8.97
CA MET A 35 -0.12 28.09 -9.26
C MET A 35 0.32 29.36 -8.52
N ARG A 36 0.25 30.50 -9.21
CA ARG A 36 0.54 31.81 -8.61
C ARG A 36 -0.72 32.40 -8.00
N ASN A 37 -0.56 33.20 -6.95
CA ASN A 37 -1.67 33.87 -6.25
C ASN A 37 -2.75 32.85 -5.82
N PHE A 38 -2.30 31.75 -5.21
CA PHE A 38 -3.17 30.67 -4.80
C PHE A 38 -3.88 31.01 -3.48
N GLU A 39 -5.22 30.97 -3.52
CA GLU A 39 -6.09 31.26 -2.39
C GLU A 39 -6.41 29.98 -1.62
N LEU A 40 -5.68 29.74 -0.54
CA LEU A 40 -5.74 28.50 0.23
C LEU A 40 -7.14 28.19 0.76
N SER A 41 -7.86 29.19 1.26
CA SER A 41 -9.20 29.02 1.84
C SER A 41 -10.22 28.52 0.82
N GLU A 42 -10.12 28.96 -0.43
CA GLU A 42 -11.04 28.60 -1.51
C GLU A 42 -10.83 27.14 -1.99
N MET A 43 -9.63 26.58 -1.77
CA MET A 43 -9.31 25.18 -2.07
C MET A 43 -9.94 24.19 -1.08
N MET A 44 -10.24 24.62 0.14
CA MET A 44 -10.69 23.73 1.21
C MET A 44 -12.04 23.06 0.92
N GLY A 45 -12.38 22.05 1.70
CA GLY A 45 -13.64 21.30 1.61
C GLY A 45 -13.55 20.07 0.71
N HIS A 46 -14.71 19.59 0.27
CA HIS A 46 -14.87 18.31 -0.41
C HIS A 46 -14.48 18.36 -1.90
N TRP A 47 -13.86 17.29 -2.38
CA TRP A 47 -13.49 17.04 -3.76
C TRP A 47 -13.66 15.56 -4.11
N PHE A 48 -14.14 15.27 -5.31
CA PHE A 48 -14.09 13.95 -5.93
C PHE A 48 -12.81 13.84 -6.75
N VAL A 49 -12.10 12.71 -6.65
CA VAL A 49 -11.00 12.41 -7.57
C VAL A 49 -11.62 11.87 -8.86
N ILE A 50 -11.39 12.55 -9.99
CA ILE A 50 -11.98 12.20 -11.28
C ILE A 50 -11.00 11.41 -12.13
N GLN A 51 -9.73 11.79 -12.08
CA GLN A 51 -8.65 11.00 -12.66
C GLN A 51 -7.45 11.02 -11.75
N TYR A 52 -6.67 9.96 -11.83
CA TYR A 52 -5.44 9.85 -11.08
C TYR A 52 -4.33 9.21 -11.91
N PHE A 53 -3.10 9.48 -11.53
CA PHE A 53 -1.90 8.83 -12.03
C PHE A 53 -0.98 8.59 -10.85
N ALA A 54 -0.31 7.44 -10.84
CA ALA A 54 0.82 7.15 -9.98
C ALA A 54 1.90 6.43 -10.79
N SER A 55 3.17 6.80 -10.62
CA SER A 55 4.28 6.24 -11.39
C SER A 55 4.56 4.76 -11.10
N THR A 56 3.96 4.22 -10.04
CA THR A 56 4.06 2.82 -9.62
C THR A 56 2.93 1.95 -10.17
N GLU A 57 1.94 2.55 -10.84
CA GLU A 57 0.72 1.87 -11.23
C GLU A 57 0.59 1.82 -12.76
N GLU A 58 0.22 0.65 -13.28
CA GLU A 58 0.04 0.40 -14.72
C GLU A 58 -1.43 0.13 -15.10
N ALA A 59 -2.32 0.05 -14.11
CA ALA A 59 -3.75 -0.19 -14.29
C ALA A 59 -4.57 0.62 -13.26
N PRO A 60 -5.87 0.84 -13.49
CA PRO A 60 -6.74 1.46 -12.49
C PRO A 60 -6.85 0.59 -11.22
N GLU A 61 -6.50 1.15 -10.06
CA GLU A 61 -6.52 0.48 -8.75
C GLU A 61 -7.65 0.96 -7.85
N TYR A 62 -8.24 2.14 -8.12
CA TYR A 62 -9.19 2.77 -7.21
C TYR A 62 -10.51 3.14 -7.89
N SER A 63 -11.57 3.13 -7.08
CA SER A 63 -12.89 3.67 -7.37
C SER A 63 -13.38 4.50 -6.19
N CYS A 64 -14.40 5.33 -6.42
CA CYS A 64 -15.08 6.12 -5.38
C CYS A 64 -14.16 6.98 -4.50
N MET A 65 -13.05 7.44 -5.09
CA MET A 65 -12.07 8.19 -4.37
C MET A 65 -12.56 9.64 -4.15
N ARG A 66 -12.57 10.06 -2.88
CA ARG A 66 -13.07 11.36 -2.41
C ARG A 66 -12.07 11.92 -1.42
N SER A 67 -11.98 13.24 -1.35
CA SER A 67 -11.10 13.93 -0.42
C SER A 67 -11.76 15.15 0.19
N VAL A 68 -11.36 15.47 1.42
CA VAL A 68 -11.77 16.66 2.15
C VAL A 68 -10.51 17.36 2.64
N PHE A 69 -10.27 18.57 2.12
CA PHE A 69 -9.16 19.40 2.55
C PHE A 69 -9.58 20.32 3.68
N SER A 70 -8.75 20.42 4.71
CA SER A 70 -8.89 21.38 5.81
C SER A 70 -7.57 22.08 6.08
N PHE A 71 -7.63 23.31 6.59
CA PHE A 71 -6.47 24.09 6.98
C PHE A 71 -6.53 24.45 8.46
N SER A 72 -5.47 24.14 9.21
CA SER A 72 -5.30 24.56 10.59
C SER A 72 -4.49 25.86 10.63
N HIS A 73 -5.10 26.94 11.13
CA HIS A 73 -4.38 28.20 11.34
C HIS A 73 -3.39 28.13 12.50
N ASP A 74 -3.63 27.24 13.46
CA ASP A 74 -2.80 27.09 14.66
C ASP A 74 -1.47 26.40 14.31
N ASP A 75 -1.53 25.35 13.49
CA ASP A 75 -0.37 24.54 13.12
C ASP A 75 0.18 24.87 11.72
N LEU A 76 -0.50 25.77 10.99
CA LEU A 76 -0.18 26.15 9.61
C LEU A 76 -0.10 24.94 8.66
N THR A 77 -0.97 23.96 8.89
CA THR A 77 -1.00 22.69 8.17
C THR A 77 -2.24 22.53 7.31
N VAL A 78 -2.06 21.89 6.16
CA VAL A 78 -3.15 21.42 5.30
C VAL A 78 -3.31 19.93 5.54
N THR A 79 -4.54 19.47 5.79
CA THR A 79 -4.84 18.04 5.91
C THR A 79 -5.80 17.64 4.80
N MET A 80 -5.53 16.51 4.15
CA MET A 80 -6.45 15.84 3.25
C MET A 80 -6.88 14.54 3.91
N ASN A 81 -8.15 14.46 4.28
CA ASN A 81 -8.78 13.19 4.61
C ASN A 81 -9.36 12.63 3.32
N PHE A 82 -9.04 11.39 2.98
CA PHE A 82 -9.51 10.78 1.75
C PHE A 82 -10.12 9.41 2.01
N THR A 83 -11.07 9.05 1.16
CA THR A 83 -11.70 7.74 1.14
C THR A 83 -11.62 7.17 -0.26
N TYR A 84 -11.55 5.86 -0.40
CA TYR A 84 -11.54 5.19 -1.71
C TYR A 84 -12.00 3.74 -1.57
N ILE A 85 -12.21 3.06 -2.68
CA ILE A 85 -12.50 1.63 -2.75
C ILE A 85 -11.49 1.04 -3.73
N TYR A 86 -10.88 -0.11 -3.42
CA TYR A 86 -10.05 -0.81 -4.38
C TYR A 86 -10.91 -1.32 -5.55
N ALA A 87 -10.48 -1.09 -6.79
CA ALA A 87 -11.28 -1.39 -7.98
C ALA A 87 -11.54 -2.89 -8.17
N ASP A 88 -10.68 -3.74 -7.62
CA ASP A 88 -10.79 -5.21 -7.63
C ASP A 88 -11.44 -5.79 -6.37
N ASP A 89 -11.83 -4.95 -5.40
CA ASP A 89 -12.50 -5.41 -4.18
C ASP A 89 -13.96 -5.83 -4.48
N PRO A 90 -14.30 -7.13 -4.36
CA PRO A 90 -15.65 -7.60 -4.61
C PRO A 90 -16.69 -7.06 -3.62
N PHE A 91 -16.27 -6.60 -2.44
CA PHE A 91 -17.16 -6.13 -1.37
C PHE A 91 -17.35 -4.62 -1.34
N HIS A 92 -16.62 -3.87 -2.18
CA HIS A 92 -16.68 -2.42 -2.28
C HIS A 92 -16.47 -1.72 -0.92
N GLU A 93 -15.53 -2.20 -0.11
CA GLU A 93 -15.21 -1.66 1.20
C GLU A 93 -14.52 -0.29 1.07
N ILE A 94 -15.08 0.69 1.78
CA ILE A 94 -14.53 2.05 1.81
C ILE A 94 -13.29 2.08 2.71
N GLN A 95 -12.14 2.28 2.09
CA GLN A 95 -10.88 2.59 2.73
C GLN A 95 -10.82 4.07 3.08
N GLN A 96 -10.09 4.42 4.14
CA GLN A 96 -9.89 5.80 4.58
C GLN A 96 -8.42 6.04 4.89
N GLY A 97 -7.97 7.28 4.70
CA GLY A 97 -6.63 7.70 5.07
C GLY A 97 -6.57 9.21 5.25
N ASN A 98 -5.44 9.69 5.76
CA ASN A 98 -5.15 11.11 5.83
C ASN A 98 -3.71 11.41 5.41
N ILE A 99 -3.48 12.65 4.96
CA ILE A 99 -2.14 13.19 4.76
C ILE A 99 -2.15 14.61 5.30
N THR A 100 -1.13 14.95 6.07
CA THR A 100 -0.96 16.31 6.59
C THR A 100 0.33 16.91 6.05
N TRP A 101 0.22 18.09 5.43
CA TRP A 101 1.34 18.86 4.90
C TRP A 101 1.54 20.15 5.68
N ILE A 102 2.79 20.60 5.70
CA ILE A 102 3.17 21.97 6.08
C ILE A 102 3.30 22.84 4.82
N ILE A 103 3.02 24.13 4.96
CA ILE A 103 3.31 25.12 3.91
C ILE A 103 4.68 25.75 4.22
N PRO A 104 5.74 25.43 3.46
CA PRO A 104 7.09 25.91 3.75
C PRO A 104 7.22 27.43 3.57
N ASP A 105 6.46 28.02 2.65
CA ASP A 105 6.46 29.46 2.36
C ASP A 105 5.07 29.92 1.87
N PHE A 106 4.44 30.83 2.61
CA PHE A 106 3.13 31.38 2.26
C PHE A 106 3.15 32.30 1.04
N ALA A 107 4.32 32.84 0.63
CA ALA A 107 4.43 33.53 -0.66
C ALA A 107 4.27 32.56 -1.85
N THR A 108 4.45 31.26 -1.61
CA THR A 108 4.25 30.16 -2.55
C THR A 108 3.27 29.11 -2.00
N SER A 109 2.14 29.58 -1.46
CA SER A 109 1.09 28.80 -0.78
C SER A 109 0.52 27.59 -1.55
N ALA A 110 0.79 27.47 -2.86
CA ALA A 110 0.44 26.33 -3.70
C ALA A 110 1.44 25.17 -3.63
N HIS A 111 2.53 25.28 -2.86
CA HIS A 111 3.51 24.23 -2.61
C HIS A 111 3.39 23.79 -1.15
N TRP A 112 3.10 22.51 -0.94
CA TRP A 112 3.00 21.88 0.37
C TRP A 112 4.01 20.75 0.50
N VAL A 113 4.44 20.47 1.72
CA VAL A 113 5.48 19.50 2.00
C VAL A 113 5.04 18.56 3.10
N HIS A 114 5.25 17.28 2.89
CA HIS A 114 5.02 16.23 3.87
C HIS A 114 6.28 15.38 3.97
N ALA A 115 6.60 14.92 5.17
CA ALA A 115 7.71 14.01 5.41
C ALA A 115 7.22 12.93 6.38
N GLU A 116 7.38 11.68 5.97
CA GLU A 116 7.10 10.50 6.76
C GLU A 116 8.29 9.55 6.65
N ASP A 117 8.75 9.03 7.78
CA ASP A 117 9.96 8.22 7.86
C ASP A 117 9.88 6.94 6.99
N ILE A 118 8.67 6.42 6.81
CA ILE A 118 8.40 5.20 6.04
C ILE A 118 8.51 5.39 4.51
N TYR A 119 8.44 6.63 4.01
CA TYR A 119 8.47 6.93 2.57
C TYR A 119 9.84 7.41 2.06
N GLU A 120 10.88 7.36 2.91
CA GLU A 120 12.28 7.67 2.59
C GLU A 120 12.49 8.94 1.73
N GLY A 121 11.81 10.04 2.08
CA GLY A 121 11.96 11.29 1.35
C GLY A 121 10.98 12.39 1.72
N ILE A 122 11.17 13.55 1.08
CA ILE A 122 10.27 14.69 1.18
C ILE A 122 9.22 14.57 0.08
N TYR A 123 7.96 14.43 0.47
CA TYR A 123 6.81 14.37 -0.41
C TYR A 123 6.31 15.78 -0.71
N ASN A 124 6.61 16.27 -1.91
CA ASN A 124 6.23 17.60 -2.36
C ASN A 124 4.88 17.54 -3.07
N THR A 125 3.93 18.37 -2.64
CA THR A 125 2.62 18.53 -3.24
C THR A 125 2.50 19.92 -3.86
N TYR A 126 2.02 19.98 -5.10
CA TYR A 126 1.84 21.22 -5.83
C TYR A 126 0.42 21.33 -6.37
N ILE A 127 -0.24 22.45 -6.09
CA ILE A 127 -1.43 22.84 -6.84
C ILE A 127 -0.95 23.41 -8.17
N ILE A 128 -1.21 22.68 -9.25
CA ILE A 128 -0.76 23.05 -10.60
C ILE A 128 -1.69 24.12 -11.18
N ASP A 129 -3.00 23.93 -11.02
CA ASP A 129 -4.02 24.85 -11.48
C ASP A 129 -5.36 24.56 -10.78
N THR A 130 -6.20 25.56 -10.60
CA THR A 130 -7.56 25.40 -10.04
C THR A 130 -8.44 26.59 -10.40
N ASP A 131 -9.75 26.34 -10.54
CA ASP A 131 -10.75 27.41 -10.56
C ASP A 131 -11.46 27.58 -9.21
N TYR A 132 -11.04 26.81 -8.20
CA TYR A 132 -11.56 26.68 -6.83
C TYR A 132 -12.99 26.11 -6.72
N LYS A 133 -13.83 26.36 -7.72
CA LYS A 133 -15.27 26.15 -7.71
C LYS A 133 -15.70 24.83 -8.33
N SER A 134 -14.93 24.28 -9.26
CA SER A 134 -15.37 23.11 -10.03
C SER A 134 -14.26 22.09 -10.27
N TRP A 135 -13.00 22.50 -10.41
CA TRP A 135 -11.88 21.59 -10.63
C TRP A 135 -10.56 22.11 -10.03
N THR A 136 -9.66 21.18 -9.77
CA THR A 136 -8.28 21.45 -9.36
C THR A 136 -7.37 20.32 -9.83
N LEU A 137 -6.12 20.66 -10.16
CA LEU A 137 -5.09 19.70 -10.55
C LEU A 137 -3.97 19.75 -9.53
N ILE A 138 -3.78 18.65 -8.82
CA ILE A 138 -2.72 18.46 -7.83
C ILE A 138 -1.67 17.51 -8.41
N MET A 139 -0.40 17.76 -8.11
CA MET A 139 0.69 16.86 -8.43
C MET A 139 1.55 16.63 -7.21
N HIS A 140 1.96 15.39 -7.01
CA HIS A 140 2.89 15.01 -5.97
C HIS A 140 4.20 14.49 -6.56
N CYS A 141 5.29 14.72 -5.84
CA CYS A 141 6.58 14.14 -6.17
C CYS A 141 7.42 13.87 -4.92
N ALA A 142 8.03 12.69 -4.87
CA ALA A 142 9.00 12.34 -3.86
C ALA A 142 10.26 11.76 -4.51
N GLU A 143 11.42 12.29 -4.13
CA GLU A 143 12.70 11.72 -4.53
C GLU A 143 13.00 10.52 -3.62
N LYS A 144 13.23 9.34 -4.21
CA LYS A 144 13.66 8.16 -3.47
C LYS A 144 15.19 8.14 -3.40
N THR A 145 15.73 8.23 -2.19
CA THR A 145 17.19 8.31 -1.99
C THR A 145 17.88 6.97 -2.12
N LYS A 146 17.23 5.86 -1.72
CA LYS A 146 17.83 4.51 -1.76
C LYS A 146 17.44 3.70 -3.01
N ASP A 147 16.24 3.89 -3.54
CA ASP A 147 15.69 3.09 -4.64
C ASP A 147 15.05 3.98 -5.72
N PRO A 148 15.84 4.58 -6.64
CA PRO A 148 15.29 5.28 -7.79
C PRO A 148 14.47 4.34 -8.67
N PRO A 149 13.37 4.80 -9.31
CA PRO A 149 13.09 6.20 -9.65
C PRO A 149 12.26 6.96 -8.60
N ARG A 150 12.17 8.28 -8.79
CA ARG A 150 11.26 9.15 -8.02
C ARG A 150 9.82 8.63 -8.10
N TYR A 151 9.04 8.92 -7.07
CA TYR A 151 7.60 8.74 -7.11
C TYR A 151 6.94 10.01 -7.69
N LEU A 152 6.02 9.84 -8.64
CA LEU A 152 5.17 10.90 -9.17
C LEU A 152 3.71 10.46 -9.08
N SER A 153 2.84 11.36 -8.66
CA SER A 153 1.39 11.17 -8.82
C SER A 153 0.71 12.48 -9.19
N ALA A 154 -0.46 12.38 -9.79
CA ALA A 154 -1.30 13.54 -10.10
C ALA A 154 -2.76 13.20 -9.88
N LEU A 155 -3.50 14.13 -9.30
CA LEU A 155 -4.93 14.01 -9.03
C LEU A 155 -5.66 15.14 -9.72
N LEU A 156 -6.62 14.78 -10.57
CA LEU A 156 -7.56 15.68 -11.18
C LEU A 156 -8.84 15.61 -10.36
N LEU A 157 -9.15 16.68 -9.64
CA LEU A 157 -10.27 16.71 -8.72
C LEU A 157 -11.43 17.55 -9.27
N SER A 158 -12.65 17.25 -8.82
CA SER A 158 -13.83 18.06 -9.08
C SER A 158 -14.72 18.23 -7.85
N ARG A 159 -15.46 19.35 -7.78
CA ARG A 159 -16.48 19.54 -6.73
C ARG A 159 -17.70 18.63 -6.96
N GLU A 160 -17.88 18.10 -8.17
CA GLU A 160 -18.94 17.18 -8.55
C GLU A 160 -18.38 15.81 -8.93
N GLN A 161 -19.24 14.77 -8.96
CA GLN A 161 -18.83 13.40 -9.29
C GLN A 161 -18.37 13.23 -10.75
N GLN A 162 -18.67 14.21 -11.60
CA GLN A 162 -18.30 14.22 -13.01
C GLN A 162 -17.72 15.57 -13.37
N LEU A 163 -16.80 15.56 -14.33
CA LEU A 163 -16.20 16.77 -14.87
C LEU A 163 -16.28 16.73 -16.40
N GLY A 164 -16.58 17.88 -17.01
CA GLY A 164 -16.69 17.98 -18.45
C GLY A 164 -15.39 17.57 -19.15
N VAL A 165 -15.50 16.77 -20.23
CA VAL A 165 -14.35 16.24 -20.98
C VAL A 165 -13.39 17.33 -21.46
N ASN A 166 -13.90 18.51 -21.82
CA ASN A 166 -13.07 19.65 -22.22
C ASN A 166 -12.15 20.12 -21.10
N VAL A 167 -12.64 20.16 -19.86
CA VAL A 167 -11.84 20.53 -18.68
C VAL A 167 -10.83 19.43 -18.38
N ILE A 168 -11.24 18.16 -18.44
CA ILE A 168 -10.33 17.03 -18.25
C ILE A 168 -9.15 17.11 -19.24
N ASN A 169 -9.43 17.31 -20.53
CA ASN A 169 -8.39 17.44 -21.55
C ASN A 169 -7.47 18.64 -21.30
N PHE A 170 -8.04 19.80 -20.97
CA PHE A 170 -7.27 20.99 -20.62
C PHE A 170 -6.28 20.76 -19.45
N LEU A 171 -6.69 20.02 -18.43
CA LEU A 171 -5.84 19.70 -17.28
C LEU A 171 -4.78 18.65 -17.63
N ARG A 172 -5.15 17.61 -18.38
CA ARG A 172 -4.22 16.58 -18.86
C ARG A 172 -3.09 17.16 -19.71
N GLU A 173 -3.37 18.14 -20.57
CA GLU A 173 -2.35 18.81 -21.41
C GLU A 173 -1.26 19.53 -20.60
N LYS A 174 -1.49 19.81 -19.30
CA LYS A 174 -0.48 20.43 -18.44
C LYS A 174 0.58 19.43 -17.96
N LEU A 175 0.24 18.15 -17.84
CA LEU A 175 1.03 17.12 -17.15
C LEU A 175 2.30 16.65 -17.89
N PRO A 176 2.33 16.49 -19.25
CA PRO A 176 3.50 15.98 -19.96
C PRO A 176 4.80 16.77 -19.72
N ARG A 177 4.70 18.06 -19.39
CA ARG A 177 5.87 18.91 -19.07
C ARG A 177 6.60 18.46 -17.80
N TYR A 178 5.94 17.67 -16.95
CA TYR A 178 6.44 17.12 -15.69
C TYR A 178 6.74 15.62 -15.81
N ASP A 179 6.89 15.11 -17.05
CA ASP A 179 7.17 13.71 -17.37
C ASP A 179 6.07 12.72 -16.92
N ILE A 180 4.83 13.20 -16.75
CA ILE A 180 3.68 12.34 -16.52
C ILE A 180 3.11 11.91 -17.86
N ASP A 181 3.06 10.59 -18.07
CA ASP A 181 2.46 10.01 -19.27
C ASP A 181 0.95 9.92 -19.09
N ILE A 182 0.23 10.73 -19.85
CA ILE A 182 -1.22 10.82 -19.77
C ILE A 182 -1.90 9.50 -20.19
N SER A 183 -1.25 8.57 -20.89
CA SER A 183 -1.86 7.26 -21.17
C SER A 183 -2.14 6.45 -19.89
N PHE A 184 -1.43 6.76 -18.80
CA PHE A 184 -1.60 6.15 -17.47
C PHE A 184 -2.41 7.03 -16.50
N MET A 185 -3.06 8.07 -17.00
CA MET A 185 -4.04 8.83 -16.22
C MET A 185 -5.39 8.11 -16.30
N PHE A 186 -5.73 7.38 -15.25
CA PHE A 186 -6.91 6.52 -15.16
C PHE A 186 -8.12 7.29 -14.62
N PRO A 187 -9.32 7.06 -15.17
CA PRO A 187 -10.55 7.58 -14.60
C PRO A 187 -10.91 6.84 -13.32
N ILE A 188 -11.42 7.58 -12.33
CA ILE A 188 -12.01 7.01 -11.11
C ILE A 188 -13.52 6.93 -11.32
N ASP A 189 -14.10 5.73 -11.17
CA ASP A 189 -15.55 5.56 -11.19
C ASP A 189 -16.17 6.10 -9.88
N GLN A 190 -17.18 6.96 -10.00
CA GLN A 190 -17.91 7.58 -8.87
C GLN A 190 -19.34 7.03 -8.73
N GLY A 191 -19.73 6.03 -9.53
CA GLY A 191 -21.12 5.56 -9.63
C GLY A 191 -21.61 4.59 -8.56
N LYS A 192 -20.72 3.85 -7.88
CA LYS A 192 -21.08 2.76 -6.94
C LYS A 192 -20.46 2.92 -5.55
N CYS A 193 -20.62 4.09 -4.95
CA CYS A 193 -19.88 4.43 -3.74
C CYS A 193 -20.62 4.11 -2.43
N ASP A 194 -21.88 3.67 -2.48
CA ASP A 194 -22.75 3.62 -1.30
C ASP A 194 -23.38 2.22 -1.03
N GLU A 195 -22.77 1.12 -1.48
CA GLU A 195 -23.35 -0.23 -1.27
C GLU A 195 -22.92 -0.97 0.02
N SER A 196 -22.06 -0.39 0.88
CA SER A 196 -21.76 -0.99 2.19
C SER A 196 -21.46 0.03 3.31
N GLY A 197 -22.52 0.46 3.99
CA GLY A 197 -22.54 0.69 5.44
C GLY A 197 -21.87 1.94 6.05
N SER A 198 -22.63 3.00 6.26
CA SER A 198 -22.65 3.65 7.59
C SER A 198 -23.99 4.35 7.86
N LYS A 199 -24.75 3.84 8.83
CA LYS A 199 -25.61 4.69 9.64
C LYS A 199 -24.70 5.27 10.70
N SER A 200 -24.25 6.50 10.51
CA SER A 200 -23.52 7.24 11.53
C SER A 200 -24.43 7.52 12.73
N THR A 201 -24.19 6.86 13.86
CA THR A 201 -24.69 7.31 15.16
C THR A 201 -23.56 7.29 16.18
N GLY A 202 -23.25 8.49 16.69
CA GLY A 202 -22.87 8.68 18.09
C GLY A 202 -21.38 8.64 18.42
N LEU A 203 -20.86 9.80 18.84
CA LEU A 203 -19.71 9.94 19.72
C LEU A 203 -19.74 8.87 20.84
N GLY A 204 -18.76 7.98 20.85
CA GLY A 204 -18.46 7.08 21.94
C GLY A 204 -17.00 6.66 21.80
N VAL A 205 -16.24 6.72 22.88
CA VAL A 205 -14.83 6.27 22.92
C VAL A 205 -14.83 4.78 22.58
N GLU A 206 -14.49 4.45 21.35
CA GLU A 206 -14.52 3.08 20.83
C GLU A 206 -13.28 2.32 21.37
N GLN A 207 -13.50 1.24 22.11
CA GLN A 207 -12.40 0.36 22.50
C GLN A 207 -11.84 -0.30 21.24
N PRO A 208 -10.51 -0.40 21.09
CA PRO A 208 -9.94 -0.97 19.89
C PRO A 208 -10.34 -2.46 19.80
N MET A 209 -10.81 -2.89 18.64
CA MET A 209 -11.23 -4.27 18.43
C MET A 209 -10.04 -5.20 18.63
N LYS A 210 -10.31 -6.33 19.27
CA LYS A 210 -9.34 -7.37 19.54
C LYS A 210 -9.72 -8.63 18.79
N VAL A 211 -8.72 -9.23 18.14
CA VAL A 211 -8.85 -10.54 17.50
C VAL A 211 -8.01 -11.51 18.32
N THR A 212 -8.60 -12.61 18.77
CA THR A 212 -7.88 -13.64 19.51
C THR A 212 -7.88 -14.93 18.72
N MET A 213 -6.68 -15.45 18.40
CA MET A 213 -6.50 -16.80 17.89
C MET A 213 -6.12 -17.71 19.05
N ASN A 214 -6.98 -18.68 19.33
CA ASN A 214 -6.66 -19.78 20.23
C ASN A 214 -6.18 -20.96 19.38
N PHE A 215 -5.10 -21.61 19.79
CA PHE A 215 -4.55 -22.75 19.06
C PHE A 215 -4.06 -23.82 20.03
N THR A 216 -4.01 -25.04 19.53
CA THR A 216 -3.45 -26.19 20.23
C THR A 216 -2.33 -26.76 19.40
N TYR A 217 -1.25 -27.20 20.05
CA TYR A 217 -0.10 -27.73 19.34
C TYR A 217 0.60 -28.80 20.15
N ILE A 218 1.37 -29.64 19.46
CA ILE A 218 2.23 -30.67 20.04
C ILE A 218 3.62 -30.43 19.47
N TYR A 219 4.64 -30.43 20.33
CA TYR A 219 6.03 -30.33 19.84
C TYR A 219 6.41 -31.62 19.11
N ALA A 220 7.02 -31.50 17.94
CA ALA A 220 7.36 -32.66 17.11
C ALA A 220 8.38 -33.61 17.79
N ASP A 221 9.17 -33.09 18.72
CA ASP A 221 10.17 -33.81 19.51
C ASP A 221 9.68 -34.21 20.91
N ASP A 222 8.43 -33.93 21.26
CA ASP A 222 7.87 -34.35 22.55
C ASP A 222 7.55 -35.86 22.55
N PRO A 223 8.28 -36.67 23.34
CA PRO A 223 8.06 -38.11 23.40
C PRO A 223 6.68 -38.48 23.98
N PHE A 224 6.04 -37.58 24.73
CA PHE A 224 4.76 -37.81 25.38
C PHE A 224 3.56 -37.25 24.58
N HIS A 225 3.81 -36.54 23.47
CA HIS A 225 2.79 -35.93 22.61
C HIS A 225 1.77 -35.10 23.40
N GLU A 226 2.22 -34.34 24.40
CA GLU A 226 1.36 -33.53 25.23
C GLU A 226 0.75 -32.38 24.42
N ILE A 227 -0.58 -32.28 24.45
CA ILE A 227 -1.31 -31.19 23.80
C ILE A 227 -1.12 -29.92 24.64
N GLN A 228 -0.46 -28.93 24.04
CA GLN A 228 -0.33 -27.59 24.58
C GLN A 228 -1.42 -26.69 24.02
N GLN A 229 -1.76 -25.64 24.78
CA GLN A 229 -2.71 -24.61 24.37
C GLN A 229 -2.02 -23.25 24.38
N GLY A 230 -2.22 -22.48 23.34
CA GLY A 230 -1.73 -21.11 23.21
C GLY A 230 -2.85 -20.18 22.78
N ASN A 231 -2.66 -18.89 23.05
CA ASN A 231 -3.47 -17.85 22.46
C ASN A 231 -2.58 -16.67 22.05
N ILE A 232 -3.00 -15.98 21.00
CA ILE A 232 -2.44 -14.69 20.60
C ILE A 232 -3.62 -13.74 20.45
N THR A 233 -3.53 -12.55 21.04
CA THR A 233 -4.56 -11.52 20.92
C THR A 233 -3.97 -10.30 20.27
N TRP A 234 -4.42 -10.00 19.07
CA TRP A 234 -4.05 -8.76 18.39
C TRP A 234 -5.06 -7.66 18.67
N ILE A 235 -4.56 -6.43 18.59
CA ILE A 235 -5.33 -5.21 18.55
C ILE A 235 -5.35 -4.75 17.09
N ILE A 236 -6.51 -4.37 16.59
CA ILE A 236 -6.64 -3.70 15.29
C ILE A 236 -6.47 -2.21 15.57
N PRO A 237 -5.32 -1.60 15.19
CA PRO A 237 -5.02 -0.21 15.53
C PRO A 237 -5.91 0.76 14.75
N ASP A 238 -6.33 0.36 13.54
CA ASP A 238 -7.20 1.12 12.66
C ASP A 238 -8.09 0.15 11.86
N PHE A 239 -9.41 0.33 11.95
CA PHE A 239 -10.36 -0.46 11.18
C PHE A 239 -10.26 -0.23 9.67
N ALA A 240 -9.73 0.92 9.24
CA ALA A 240 -9.46 1.22 7.84
C ALA A 240 -8.26 0.40 7.30
N THR A 241 -7.45 -0.22 8.17
CA THR A 241 -6.41 -1.18 7.79
C THR A 241 -6.64 -2.51 8.49
N SER A 242 -7.82 -3.10 8.28
CA SER A 242 -8.23 -4.36 8.92
C SER A 242 -7.30 -5.55 8.63
N ALA A 243 -6.41 -5.44 7.65
CA ALA A 243 -5.36 -6.41 7.37
C ALA A 243 -4.09 -6.23 8.22
N HIS A 244 -3.94 -5.12 8.97
CA HIS A 244 -2.80 -4.84 9.85
C HIS A 244 -3.23 -4.94 11.32
N TRP A 245 -2.62 -5.88 12.03
CA TRP A 245 -2.89 -6.18 13.42
C TRP A 245 -1.62 -6.01 14.24
N VAL A 246 -1.73 -5.52 15.47
CA VAL A 246 -0.58 -5.34 16.37
C VAL A 246 -0.74 -6.17 17.64
N HIS A 247 0.34 -6.79 18.08
CA HIS A 247 0.39 -7.51 19.36
C HIS A 247 1.70 -7.17 20.07
N ALA A 248 1.66 -7.20 21.41
CA ALA A 248 2.83 -6.98 22.25
C ALA A 248 2.91 -8.09 23.29
N GLU A 249 4.10 -8.67 23.45
CA GLU A 249 4.35 -9.70 24.46
C GLU A 249 5.42 -9.21 25.42
N ASP A 250 5.17 -9.30 26.72
CA ASP A 250 6.12 -8.82 27.74
C ASP A 250 7.49 -9.52 27.67
N ILE A 251 7.53 -10.74 27.14
CA ILE A 251 8.76 -11.54 26.98
C ILE A 251 9.63 -11.06 25.80
N TYR A 252 9.09 -10.24 24.91
CA TYR A 252 9.78 -9.67 23.76
C TYR A 252 9.71 -8.15 23.85
N GLU A 253 10.85 -7.47 24.01
CA GLU A 253 10.90 -5.99 23.97
C GLU A 253 10.67 -5.45 22.52
N GLY A 254 9.48 -5.72 21.94
CA GLY A 254 9.11 -5.35 20.58
C GLY A 254 7.60 -5.46 20.31
N ILE A 255 7.13 -4.65 19.35
CA ILE A 255 5.77 -4.71 18.81
C ILE A 255 5.77 -5.66 17.61
N TYR A 256 4.88 -6.64 17.63
CA TYR A 256 4.65 -7.53 16.51
C TYR A 256 3.61 -6.92 15.57
N ASN A 257 4.04 -6.63 14.35
CA ASN A 257 3.15 -6.26 13.25
C ASN A 257 2.72 -7.52 12.52
N THR A 258 1.43 -7.71 12.38
CA THR A 258 0.82 -8.87 11.74
C THR A 258 0.02 -8.38 10.55
N TYR A 259 0.25 -8.98 9.38
CA TYR A 259 -0.40 -8.60 8.14
C TYR A 259 -1.14 -9.79 7.55
N ILE A 260 -2.41 -9.63 7.20
CA ILE A 260 -3.10 -10.55 6.30
C ILE A 260 -2.60 -10.25 4.90
N ILE A 261 -1.76 -11.14 4.36
CA ILE A 261 -1.14 -10.95 3.05
C ILE A 261 -2.08 -11.36 1.93
N ASP A 262 -2.85 -12.42 2.17
CA ASP A 262 -3.81 -12.95 1.21
C ASP A 262 -4.80 -13.89 1.91
N THR A 263 -6.01 -13.98 1.39
CA THR A 263 -7.04 -14.90 1.88
C THR A 263 -8.15 -15.04 0.86
N ASP A 264 -8.79 -16.20 0.82
CA ASP A 264 -10.05 -16.37 0.08
C ASP A 264 -11.29 -16.10 0.97
N TYR A 265 -11.07 -15.64 2.21
CA TYR A 265 -12.02 -15.40 3.30
C TYR A 265 -12.86 -16.62 3.73
N LYS A 266 -12.74 -17.75 3.04
CA LYS A 266 -13.60 -18.92 3.18
C LYS A 266 -12.84 -20.12 3.69
N SER A 267 -11.74 -20.48 3.05
CA SER A 267 -11.03 -21.72 3.32
C SER A 267 -9.60 -21.50 3.81
N TRP A 268 -8.91 -20.42 3.43
CA TRP A 268 -7.52 -20.21 3.82
C TRP A 268 -7.15 -18.75 3.99
N THR A 269 -6.11 -18.49 4.79
CA THR A 269 -5.51 -17.17 4.97
C THR A 269 -4.01 -17.29 5.16
N LEU A 270 -3.25 -16.42 4.49
CA LEU A 270 -1.82 -16.24 4.67
C LEU A 270 -1.60 -15.00 5.55
N ILE A 271 -1.00 -15.23 6.71
CA ILE A 271 -0.68 -14.19 7.68
C ILE A 271 0.84 -14.09 7.79
N MET A 272 1.37 -12.88 7.82
CA MET A 272 2.78 -12.60 8.02
C MET A 272 2.97 -11.81 9.32
N HIS A 273 3.83 -12.31 10.19
CA HIS A 273 4.19 -11.67 11.44
C HIS A 273 5.63 -11.15 11.34
N CYS A 274 5.80 -9.86 11.62
CA CYS A 274 7.09 -9.20 11.67
C CYS A 274 7.29 -8.51 13.02
N ALA A 275 8.41 -8.75 13.68
CA ALA A 275 8.82 -7.98 14.85
C ALA A 275 10.19 -7.35 14.64
N GLU A 276 10.27 -6.06 14.94
CA GLU A 276 11.53 -5.33 15.03
C GLU A 276 11.99 -5.30 16.48
N LYS A 277 13.19 -5.82 16.74
CA LYS A 277 13.83 -5.68 18.05
C LYS A 277 14.41 -4.28 18.19
N THR A 278 14.10 -3.62 19.29
CA THR A 278 14.52 -2.24 19.57
C THR A 278 16.02 -2.10 19.87
N LYS A 279 16.70 -3.17 20.32
CA LYS A 279 18.09 -3.09 20.82
C LYS A 279 19.12 -3.93 20.06
N ASP A 280 18.73 -4.89 19.22
CA ASP A 280 19.68 -5.72 18.45
C ASP A 280 18.98 -6.42 17.27
N PRO A 281 19.48 -6.33 16.01
CA PRO A 281 19.03 -7.21 14.92
C PRO A 281 19.32 -8.68 15.29
N PRO A 282 18.46 -9.65 14.92
CA PRO A 282 17.69 -9.68 13.68
C PRO A 282 16.20 -9.31 13.81
N ARG A 283 15.61 -8.92 12.67
CA ARG A 283 14.15 -8.84 12.48
C ARG A 283 13.58 -10.26 12.51
N TYR A 284 12.47 -10.45 13.23
CA TYR A 284 11.76 -11.71 13.23
C TYR A 284 10.69 -11.65 12.16
N LEU A 285 10.77 -12.56 11.20
CA LEU A 285 9.75 -12.75 10.18
C LEU A 285 9.24 -14.19 10.29
N SER A 286 7.94 -14.35 10.48
CA SER A 286 7.27 -15.64 10.37
C SER A 286 6.03 -15.50 9.49
N ALA A 287 5.67 -16.56 8.79
CA ALA A 287 4.47 -16.62 7.97
C ALA A 287 3.68 -17.87 8.37
N LEU A 288 2.36 -17.69 8.52
CA LEU A 288 1.42 -18.74 8.84
C LEU A 288 0.42 -18.84 7.71
N LEU A 289 0.34 -20.03 7.10
CA LEU A 289 -0.72 -20.37 6.16
C LEU A 289 -1.75 -21.20 6.91
N LEU A 290 -2.89 -20.58 7.19
CA LEU A 290 -3.99 -21.19 7.93
C LEU A 290 -5.04 -21.70 6.94
N SER A 291 -5.61 -22.86 7.24
CA SER A 291 -6.62 -23.51 6.42
C SER A 291 -7.75 -24.04 7.30
N ARG A 292 -8.99 -23.99 6.80
CA ARG A 292 -10.14 -24.67 7.40
C ARG A 292 -10.18 -26.16 7.07
N GLU A 293 -9.40 -26.59 6.09
CA GLU A 293 -9.24 -27.99 5.68
C GLU A 293 -7.86 -28.51 6.09
N GLN A 294 -7.77 -29.81 6.41
CA GLN A 294 -6.50 -30.44 6.80
C GLN A 294 -5.43 -30.39 5.70
N GLN A 295 -5.85 -30.27 4.45
CA GLN A 295 -4.97 -30.13 3.29
C GLN A 295 -5.47 -29.02 2.39
N LEU A 296 -4.56 -28.20 1.90
CA LEU A 296 -4.87 -27.18 0.91
C LEU A 296 -4.87 -27.79 -0.49
N GLY A 297 -5.77 -27.29 -1.34
CA GLY A 297 -5.77 -27.65 -2.76
C GLY A 297 -4.43 -27.31 -3.42
N VAL A 298 -3.95 -28.19 -4.30
CA VAL A 298 -2.68 -28.03 -5.02
C VAL A 298 -2.59 -26.67 -5.74
N ASN A 299 -3.72 -26.17 -6.24
CA ASN A 299 -3.79 -24.86 -6.90
C ASN A 299 -3.45 -23.71 -5.95
N VAL A 300 -3.92 -23.76 -4.70
CA VAL A 300 -3.62 -22.74 -3.67
C VAL A 300 -2.14 -22.78 -3.32
N ILE A 301 -1.57 -23.99 -3.15
CA ILE A 301 -0.14 -24.15 -2.86
C ILE A 301 0.72 -23.59 -4.00
N ASN A 302 0.36 -23.85 -5.26
CA ASN A 302 1.09 -23.32 -6.41
C ASN A 302 0.97 -21.80 -6.53
N PHE A 303 -0.23 -21.26 -6.30
CA PHE A 303 -0.45 -19.82 -6.25
C PHE A 303 0.44 -19.15 -5.19
N LEU A 304 0.49 -19.71 -3.97
CA LEU A 304 1.32 -19.17 -2.90
C LEU A 304 2.82 -19.28 -3.21
N ARG A 305 3.26 -20.37 -3.86
CA ARG A 305 4.66 -20.52 -4.33
C ARG A 305 5.11 -19.37 -5.22
N GLU A 306 4.24 -18.88 -6.08
CA GLU A 306 4.54 -17.76 -6.97
C GLU A 306 4.49 -16.41 -6.26
N LYS A 307 3.64 -16.28 -5.22
CA LYS A 307 3.36 -15.02 -4.55
C LYS A 307 4.33 -14.71 -3.40
N LEU A 308 4.70 -15.70 -2.59
CA LEU A 308 5.50 -15.55 -1.37
C LEU A 308 6.87 -14.87 -1.58
N PRO A 309 7.64 -15.15 -2.66
CA PRO A 309 8.92 -14.48 -2.89
C PRO A 309 8.79 -12.96 -3.06
N ARG A 310 7.60 -12.42 -3.37
CA ARG A 310 7.36 -10.97 -3.46
C ARG A 310 7.36 -10.28 -2.09
N TYR A 311 7.28 -11.06 -1.01
CA TYR A 311 7.24 -10.57 0.37
C TYR A 311 8.49 -10.99 1.16
N ASP A 312 9.60 -11.29 0.48
CA ASP A 312 10.84 -11.81 1.07
C ASP A 312 10.67 -13.11 1.88
N ILE A 313 9.60 -13.88 1.61
CA ILE A 313 9.38 -15.19 2.21
C ILE A 313 9.97 -16.25 1.28
N ASP A 314 11.10 -16.84 1.71
CA ASP A 314 11.69 -17.98 1.03
C ASP A 314 10.93 -19.26 1.40
N ILE A 315 10.28 -19.84 0.39
CA ILE A 315 9.44 -21.02 0.52
C ILE A 315 10.21 -22.27 1.00
N SER A 316 11.53 -22.30 0.88
CA SER A 316 12.35 -23.38 1.43
C SER A 316 12.30 -23.44 2.96
N PHE A 317 11.85 -22.37 3.62
CA PHE A 317 11.61 -22.30 5.06
C PHE A 317 10.14 -22.47 5.46
N MET A 318 9.27 -22.81 4.50
CA MET A 318 7.88 -23.17 4.81
C MET A 318 7.74 -24.68 4.97
N PHE A 319 7.35 -25.09 6.16
CA PHE A 319 7.21 -26.49 6.51
C PHE A 319 5.73 -26.86 6.62
N PRO A 320 5.27 -27.95 5.99
CA PRO A 320 3.93 -28.46 6.22
C PRO A 320 3.82 -28.97 7.66
N ILE A 321 2.75 -28.57 8.35
CA ILE A 321 2.41 -29.09 9.67
C ILE A 321 1.47 -30.27 9.48
N ASP A 322 1.87 -31.46 9.92
CA ASP A 322 1.05 -32.67 9.85
C ASP A 322 -0.16 -32.54 10.78
N GLN A 323 -1.36 -32.45 10.20
CA GLN A 323 -2.63 -32.39 10.92
C GLN A 323 -3.19 -33.79 11.23
N GLY A 324 -2.62 -34.86 10.65
CA GLY A 324 -3.17 -36.21 10.75
C GLY A 324 -3.14 -36.82 12.16
N LYS A 325 -2.33 -36.26 13.06
CA LYS A 325 -2.22 -36.67 14.46
C LYS A 325 -3.02 -35.79 15.43
N CYS A 326 -3.67 -34.74 14.94
CA CYS A 326 -4.44 -33.81 15.79
C CYS A 326 -5.88 -34.30 16.07
N ASP A 327 -6.33 -35.39 15.43
CA ASP A 327 -7.69 -35.92 15.47
C ASP A 327 -7.88 -37.16 16.37
N GLU A 328 -7.17 -37.25 17.51
CA GLU A 328 -7.42 -38.31 18.49
C GLU A 328 -8.55 -37.98 19.50
N SER A 329 -9.65 -37.38 19.01
CA SER A 329 -10.96 -37.49 19.68
C SER A 329 -12.02 -38.25 18.87
N GLY A 330 -11.64 -38.96 17.81
CA GLY A 330 -12.56 -39.92 17.18
C GLY A 330 -12.08 -40.65 15.93
N SER A 331 -11.74 -41.93 16.10
CA SER A 331 -11.72 -43.00 15.08
C SER A 331 -10.60 -43.04 14.02
N LYS A 332 -9.77 -44.09 14.18
CA LYS A 332 -8.82 -44.72 13.24
C LYS A 332 -9.09 -44.50 11.74
N SER A 333 -8.02 -44.20 10.97
CA SER A 333 -7.47 -45.14 9.99
C SER A 333 -6.04 -44.77 9.56
N THR A 334 -5.27 -45.79 9.23
CA THR A 334 -3.83 -45.83 8.93
C THR A 334 -3.47 -45.35 7.53
N GLY A 335 -2.31 -44.69 7.39
CA GLY A 335 -1.58 -44.54 6.12
C GLY A 335 -0.14 -44.08 6.35
N LEU A 336 0.84 -44.95 6.09
CA LEU A 336 2.29 -44.68 6.18
C LEU A 336 2.77 -43.70 5.09
N GLY A 337 3.76 -42.85 5.40
CA GLY A 337 4.48 -42.09 4.38
C GLY A 337 5.56 -41.10 4.84
N VAL A 338 6.67 -41.62 5.39
CA VAL A 338 8.07 -41.10 5.35
C VAL A 338 8.46 -39.84 6.15
N GLU A 339 9.49 -40.07 6.97
CA GLU A 339 10.24 -39.20 7.88
C GLU A 339 11.11 -38.14 7.16
N GLN A 340 11.18 -36.93 7.73
CA GLN A 340 12.43 -36.34 8.26
C GLN A 340 12.10 -35.07 9.09
N PRO A 341 12.74 -34.87 10.26
CA PRO A 341 12.51 -33.69 11.10
C PRO A 341 13.37 -32.52 10.60
N MET A 342 12.86 -31.30 10.59
CA MET A 342 13.69 -30.12 10.28
C MET A 342 13.70 -29.07 11.40
N LYS A 343 14.95 -28.72 11.74
CA LYS A 343 15.41 -27.68 12.63
C LYS A 343 14.88 -26.31 12.22
N VAL A 344 14.40 -25.54 13.21
CA VAL A 344 14.33 -24.09 13.12
C VAL A 344 15.77 -23.56 13.13
N ILE A 345 16.24 -23.06 11.99
CA ILE A 345 17.50 -22.32 11.90
C ILE A 345 17.14 -20.84 12.03
N HIS A 346 17.54 -20.24 13.15
CA HIS A 346 17.55 -18.79 13.30
C HIS A 346 18.70 -18.21 12.46
N LYS A 347 18.41 -17.16 11.70
CA LYS A 347 19.43 -16.21 11.24
C LYS A 347 19.26 -14.90 11.99
#